data_AF-A0A7X0A8N4-F1
#
_entry.id   AF-A0A7X0A8N4-F1
#
_cell.length_a   1.000
_cell.length_b   1.000
_cell.length_c   1.000
_cell.angle_alpha   90.00
_cell.angle_beta   90.00
_cell.angle_gamma   90.00
#
_symmetry.space_group_name_H-M   'P 1'
#
loop_
_entity.id
_entity.type
_entity.pdbx_description
1 polymer ?
#
loop_
_entity_poly.entity_id
_entity_poly.type
_entity_poly.pdbx_seq_one_letter_code
_entity_poly.pdbx_strand_id
1 'polypeptide(L)' 'MTIVYTAKEKLEVITFKIRQTREFKNYSQKYLATKLNISQNAYSKIELGQTSLTVERLLIIAQILDINIIELVAA' A
#
# COMPACT_ATOMS: atom_id res chain seq x y z
N MET A 1 8.64 -24.15 14.84
CA MET A 1 8.18 -22.77 15.03
C MET A 1 7.84 -22.22 13.66
N THR A 2 6.69 -22.62 13.13
CA THR A 2 6.16 -22.09 11.87
C THR A 2 5.22 -20.97 12.27
N ILE A 3 5.65 -19.72 12.10
CA ILE A 3 4.73 -18.59 12.23
C ILE A 3 3.81 -18.70 11.02
N VAL A 4 2.59 -19.20 11.25
CA VAL A 4 1.54 -19.19 10.23
C VAL A 4 1.14 -17.72 10.11
N TYR A 5 1.83 -16.98 9.23
CA TYR A 5 1.49 -15.58 9.00
C TYR A 5 0.04 -15.47 8.57
N THR A 6 -0.75 -14.74 9.34
CA THR A 6 -2.14 -14.46 9.01
C THR A 6 -2.21 -13.48 7.84
N ALA A 7 -3.30 -13.53 7.08
CA ALA A 7 -3.52 -12.60 5.96
C ALA A 7 -3.45 -11.13 6.40
N LYS A 8 -3.81 -10.86 7.66
CA LYS A 8 -3.75 -9.53 8.27
C LYS A 8 -2.31 -9.04 8.45
N GLU A 9 -1.42 -9.84 9.02
CA GLU A 9 -0.01 -9.46 9.21
C GLU A 9 0.70 -9.20 7.87
N LYS A 10 0.43 -10.03 6.85
CA LYS A 10 0.95 -9.79 5.50
C LYS A 10 0.45 -8.47 4.92
N LEU A 11 -0.82 -8.13 5.15
CA LEU A 11 -1.39 -6.87 4.70
C LEU A 11 -0.72 -5.67 5.38
N GLU A 12 -0.45 -5.75 6.69
CA GLU A 12 0.26 -4.70 7.45
C GLU A 12 1.68 -4.47 6.90
N VAL A 13 2.40 -5.54 6.54
CA VAL A 13 3.72 -5.43 5.88
C VAL A 13 3.61 -4.74 4.52
N ILE A 14 2.61 -5.09 3.72
CA ILE A 14 2.38 -4.49 2.40
C ILE A 14 2.06 -2.99 2.51
N THR A 15 1.12 -2.60 3.39
CA THR A 15 0.75 -1.19 3.57
C THR A 15 1.90 -0.37 4.14
N PHE A 16 2.73 -0.97 5.02
CA PHE A 16 3.95 -0.36 5.50
C PHE A 16 4.97 -0.11 4.37
N LYS A 17 5.21 -1.10 3.50
CA LYS A 17 6.09 -0.93 2.32
C LYS A 17 5.60 0.18 1.39
N ILE A 18 4.30 0.22 1.09
CA ILE A 18 3.67 1.28 0.29
C ILE A 18 4.00 2.66 0.87
N ARG A 19 3.80 2.82 2.18
CA ARG A 19 4.06 4.07 2.89
C ARG A 19 5.54 4.47 2.81
N GLN A 20 6.44 3.53 3.10
CA GLN A 20 7.89 3.78 3.07
C GLN A 20 8.36 4.24 1.68
N THR A 21 7.93 3.54 0.63
CA THR A 21 8.27 3.93 -0.75
C THR A 21 7.70 5.30 -1.10
N ARG A 22 6.44 5.55 -0.73
CA ARG A 22 5.81 6.86 -0.96
C ARG A 22 6.63 7.98 -0.34
N GLU A 23 7.02 7.83 0.92
CA GLU A 23 7.79 8.82 1.67
C GLU A 23 9.20 8.99 1.08
N PHE A 24 9.86 7.89 0.70
CA PHE A 24 11.16 7.92 0.01
C PHE A 24 11.10 8.70 -1.32
N LYS A 25 10.00 8.59 -2.07
CA LYS A 25 9.78 9.34 -3.31
C LYS A 25 9.25 10.77 -3.09
N ASN A 26 9.13 11.22 -1.84
CA ASN A 26 8.54 12.52 -1.46
C ASN A 26 7.11 12.73 -2.01
N TYR A 27 6.35 11.65 -2.15
CA TYR A 27 4.97 11.72 -2.61
C TYR A 27 4.03 11.98 -1.43
N SER A 28 3.14 12.96 -1.59
CA SER A 28 2.09 13.21 -0.60
C SER A 28 0.99 12.16 -0.70
N GLN A 29 0.28 11.92 0.41
CA GLN A 29 -0.93 11.09 0.38
C GLN A 29 -1.97 11.65 -0.61
N LYS A 30 -2.07 12.98 -0.73
CA LYS A 30 -2.96 13.63 -1.69
C LYS A 30 -2.58 13.30 -3.14
N TYR A 31 -1.29 13.19 -3.45
CA TYR A 31 -0.82 12.81 -4.79
C TYR A 31 -1.31 11.41 -5.18
N LEU A 32 -1.10 10.40 -4.32
CA LEU A 32 -1.55 9.03 -4.62
C LEU A 32 -3.08 8.93 -4.63
N ALA A 33 -3.76 9.59 -3.68
CA ALA A 33 -5.21 9.63 -3.64
C ALA A 33 -5.81 10.19 -4.95
N THR A 34 -5.20 11.25 -5.49
CA THR A 34 -5.60 11.84 -6.78
C THR A 34 -5.44 10.84 -7.92
N LYS A 35 -4.31 10.12 -7.97
CA LYS A 35 -4.04 9.11 -9.01
C LYS A 35 -4.96 7.88 -8.91
N LEU A 36 -5.42 7.57 -7.71
CA LEU A 36 -6.38 6.50 -7.42
C LEU A 36 -7.85 6.94 -7.54
N ASN A 37 -8.10 8.22 -7.82
CA ASN A 37 -9.44 8.82 -7.82
C ASN A 37 -10.22 8.57 -6.50
N ILE A 38 -9.54 8.73 -5.37
CA ILE A 38 -10.13 8.63 -4.02
C ILE A 38 -9.78 9.87 -3.17
N SER A 39 -10.45 10.04 -2.03
CA SER A 39 -10.07 11.10 -1.10
C SER A 39 -8.74 10.80 -0.41
N GLN A 40 -8.01 11.85 -0.01
CA GLN A 40 -6.79 11.69 0.79
C GLN A 40 -7.04 10.88 2.07
N ASN A 41 -8.18 11.08 2.73
CA ASN A 41 -8.56 10.33 3.92
C ASN A 41 -8.74 8.84 3.62
N ALA A 42 -9.37 8.49 2.49
CA ALA A 42 -9.49 7.10 2.07
C ALA A 42 -8.12 6.46 1.82
N TYR A 43 -7.19 7.18 1.19
CA TYR A 43 -5.82 6.70 1.02
C TYR A 43 -5.07 6.55 2.36
N SER A 44 -5.22 7.51 3.28
CA SER A 44 -4.64 7.42 4.63
C SER A 44 -5.11 6.18 5.39
N LYS A 45 -6.41 5.86 5.32
CA LYS A 45 -6.98 4.64 5.92
C LYS A 45 -6.42 3.35 5.31
N ILE A 46 -6.03 3.35 4.03
CA ILE A 46 -5.32 2.23 3.41
C ILE A 46 -3.94 2.06 4.05
N GLU A 47 -3.15 3.14 4.17
CA GLU A 47 -1.80 3.05 4.78
C GLU A 47 -1.85 2.63 6.26
N LEU A 48 -2.92 3.01 6.97
CA LEU A 48 -3.16 2.63 8.37
C LEU A 48 -3.79 1.24 8.54
N GLY A 49 -4.10 0.52 7.44
CA GLY A 49 -4.75 -0.79 7.51
C GLY A 49 -6.21 -0.76 8.01
N GLN A 50 -6.84 0.41 8.05
CA GLN A 50 -8.21 0.60 8.55
C GLN A 50 -9.27 0.30 7.49
N THR A 51 -8.89 0.23 6.22
CA THR A 51 -9.76 -0.14 5.10
C THR A 51 -9.07 -1.16 4.22
N SER A 52 -9.85 -2.06 3.62
CA SER A 52 -9.35 -3.09 2.72
C SER A 52 -8.59 -2.49 1.54
N LEU A 53 -7.40 -3.03 1.30
CA LEU A 53 -6.62 -2.79 0.09
C LEU A 53 -7.03 -3.82 -0.95
N THR A 54 -7.75 -3.40 -1.99
CA THR A 54 -8.12 -4.28 -3.10
C THR A 54 -6.91 -4.54 -3.99
N VAL A 55 -6.90 -5.67 -4.69
CA VAL A 55 -5.84 -6.02 -5.65
C VAL A 55 -5.73 -4.96 -6.76
N GLU A 56 -6.85 -4.44 -7.24
CA GLU A 56 -6.88 -3.36 -8.24
C GLU A 56 -6.11 -2.11 -7.75
N ARG A 57 -6.41 -1.63 -6.53
CA ARG A 57 -5.72 -0.47 -5.95
C ARG A 57 -4.25 -0.77 -5.71
N LEU A 58 -3.92 -1.98 -5.28
CA LEU A 58 -2.54 -2.42 -5.08
C LEU A 58 -1.73 -2.35 -6.37
N LEU A 59 -2.29 -2.82 -7.49
CA LEU A 59 -1.65 -2.75 -8.81
C LEU A 59 -1.42 -1.30 -9.26
N ILE A 60 -2.42 -0.44 -9.09
CA ILE A 60 -2.30 0.99 -9.43
C ILE A 60 -1.25 1.68 -8.54
N ILE A 61 -1.23 1.38 -7.24
CA ILE A 61 -0.23 1.92 -6.31
C ILE A 61 1.17 1.48 -6.72
N ALA A 62 1.36 0.20 -7.05
CA ALA A 62 2.65 -0.32 -7.52
C ALA A 62 3.13 0.41 -8.78
N GLN A 63 2.23 0.69 -9.73
CA GLN A 63 2.55 1.49 -10.92
C GLN A 63 2.93 2.94 -10.59
N ILE A 64 2.16 3.63 -9.73
CA ILE A 64 2.44 5.02 -9.33
C ILE A 64 3.78 5.11 -8.61
N LEU A 65 4.07 4.15 -7.74
CA LEU A 65 5.30 4.08 -6.96
C LEU A 65 6.47 3.52 -7.76
N ASP A 66 6.25 3.03 -8.99
CA ASP A 66 7.25 2.40 -9.84
C ASP A 66 8.01 1.31 -9.08
N ILE A 67 7.25 0.38 -8.52
CA ILE A 67 7.72 -0.80 -7.78
C ILE A 67 7.09 -2.05 -8.38
N ASN A 68 7.88 -3.12 -8.47
CA ASN A 68 7.36 -4.41 -8.87
C ASN A 68 6.37 -4.95 -7.82
N ILE A 69 5.17 -5.33 -8.26
CA ILE A 69 4.14 -5.87 -7.37
C ILE A 69 4.64 -7.07 -6.56
N ILE A 70 5.52 -7.89 -7.14
CA ILE A 70 6.11 -9.06 -6.48
C ILE A 70 6.96 -8.63 -5.28
N GLU A 71 7.75 -7.55 -5.40
CA GLU A 71 8.56 -7.02 -4.29
C GLU A 71 7.70 -6.45 -3.15
N LEU A 72 6.55 -5.88 -3.53
CA LEU A 72 5.59 -5.32 -2.58
C LEU A 72 4.94 -6.42 -1.73
N VAL A 73 4.59 -7.57 -2.34
CA VAL A 73 3.88 -8.68 -1.67
C VAL A 73 4.79 -9.78 -1.14
N ALA A 74 6.02 -9.89 -1.63
CA ALA A 74 7.00 -10.85 -1.12
C ALA A 74 7.31 -10.53 0.34
N ALA A 75 7.31 -11.57 1.18
CA ALA A 75 7.68 -11.49 2.59
C ALA A 75 9.14 -11.90 2.76
#